data_AF-A0A1G4EE99-F1
#
_entry.id   AF-A0A1G4EE99-F1
#
_cell.length_a   1.000
_cell.length_b   1.000
_cell.length_c   1.000
_cell.angle_alpha   90.00
_cell.angle_beta   90.00
_cell.angle_gamma   90.00
#
_symmetry.space_group_name_H-M   'P 1'
#
loop_
_entity.id
_entity.type
_entity.pdbx_description
1 polymer ?
#
loop_
_entity_poly.entity_id
_entity_poly.type
_entity_poly.pdbx_seq_one_letter_code
_entity_poly.pdbx_strand_id
1 'polypeptide(L)'
;MSEEIDYEFFRGMEYYIVLESQIDMDRKKNEITPFCNNKNFSSNSRTQLEEICNDFVNLVKYTKTQYSGKSSTEMDKYHQFLNYWINYKLSVISDYNEIKSAFFKHIKSNSQSFDPEYELKYKIKEINIKYINNMNKLYDLYKHYLDLKTSGEEYQKDTFITGFKEKYNKVLEQCIIGGEYKFCISLEKFMEYYKTDKSSTTK
;
A
#
# COMPACT_ATOMS: atom_id res chain seq x y z
N MET A 1 5.11 9.18 -21.84
CA MET A 1 3.81 8.53 -21.63
C MET A 1 3.57 8.55 -20.12
N SER A 2 2.66 9.40 -19.63
CA SER A 2 2.40 9.49 -18.19
C SER A 2 1.81 8.16 -17.73
N GLU A 3 2.44 7.55 -16.74
CA GLU A 3 1.93 6.34 -16.12
C GLU A 3 0.55 6.63 -15.53
N GLU A 4 -0.46 5.95 -16.05
CA GLU A 4 -1.83 6.14 -15.62
C GLU A 4 -2.03 5.39 -14.30
N ILE A 5 -2.13 6.15 -13.20
CA ILE A 5 -2.37 5.57 -11.87
C ILE A 5 -3.82 5.10 -11.78
N ASP A 6 -3.97 3.82 -11.43
CA ASP A 6 -5.23 3.25 -11.02
C ASP A 6 -5.29 3.23 -9.49
N TYR A 7 -6.34 3.83 -8.94
CA TYR A 7 -6.59 3.88 -7.50
C TYR A 7 -7.67 2.86 -7.09
N GLU A 8 -8.26 2.11 -8.03
CA GLU A 8 -9.31 1.13 -7.72
C GLU A 8 -8.84 -0.04 -6.87
N PHE A 9 -7.53 -0.33 -6.85
CA PHE A 9 -7.00 -1.40 -6.02
C PHE A 9 -7.35 -1.20 -4.54
N PHE A 10 -7.49 0.04 -4.05
CA PHE A 10 -7.91 0.33 -2.68
C PHE A 10 -9.27 -0.27 -2.28
N ARG A 11 -10.11 -0.69 -3.23
CA ARG A 11 -11.32 -1.47 -2.88
C ARG A 11 -11.00 -2.79 -2.17
N GLY A 12 -9.81 -3.34 -2.36
CA GLY A 12 -9.31 -4.54 -1.68
C GLY A 12 -8.64 -4.27 -0.34
N MET A 13 -8.76 -3.06 0.23
CA MET A 13 -7.98 -2.64 1.41
C MET A 13 -8.14 -3.56 2.62
N GLU A 14 -9.31 -4.17 2.83
CA GLU A 14 -9.52 -5.14 3.90
C GLU A 14 -8.53 -6.32 3.85
N TYR A 15 -8.22 -6.82 2.64
CA TYR A 15 -7.25 -7.90 2.46
C TYR A 15 -5.81 -7.41 2.67
N TYR A 16 -5.53 -6.17 2.26
CA TYR A 16 -4.19 -5.59 2.33
C TYR A 16 -3.77 -5.29 3.78
N ILE A 17 -4.67 -4.82 4.62
CA ILE A 17 -4.39 -4.60 6.06
C ILE A 17 -4.06 -5.93 6.76
N VAL A 18 -4.75 -7.01 6.39
CA VAL A 18 -4.46 -8.35 6.93
C VAL A 18 -3.05 -8.79 6.54
N LEU A 19 -2.66 -8.58 5.28
CA LEU A 19 -1.31 -8.87 4.80
C LEU A 19 -0.25 -8.04 5.53
N GLU A 20 -0.47 -6.75 5.74
CA GLU A 20 0.45 -5.90 6.52
C GLU A 20 0.57 -6.38 7.98
N SER A 21 -0.55 -6.78 8.60
CA SER A 21 -0.56 -7.33 9.96
C SER A 21 0.23 -8.64 10.05
N GLN A 22 0.20 -9.48 9.01
CA GLN A 22 1.01 -10.70 8.94
C GLN A 22 2.51 -10.38 8.92
N ILE A 23 2.94 -9.40 8.13
CA ILE A 23 4.34 -8.93 8.15
C ILE A 23 4.75 -8.49 9.55
N ASP A 24 3.93 -7.65 10.20
CA ASP A 24 4.27 -7.11 11.53
C ASP A 24 4.36 -8.20 12.61
N MET A 25 3.58 -9.26 12.49
CA MET A 25 3.70 -10.44 13.35
C MET A 25 4.98 -11.24 13.07
N ASP A 26 5.34 -11.43 11.80
CA ASP A 26 6.47 -12.26 11.39
C ASP A 26 7.83 -11.57 11.45
N ARG A 27 7.88 -10.23 11.50
CA ARG A 27 9.10 -9.48 11.87
C ARG A 27 9.69 -9.98 13.19
N LYS A 28 8.87 -10.52 14.10
CA LYS A 28 9.33 -11.12 15.37
C LYS A 28 10.05 -12.46 15.19
N LYS A 29 10.00 -13.09 14.01
CA LYS A 29 10.57 -14.41 13.72
C LYS A 29 11.91 -14.37 12.97
N ASN A 30 12.41 -13.19 12.59
CA ASN A 30 13.76 -12.96 12.04
C ASN A 30 14.15 -13.77 10.78
N GLU A 31 13.23 -14.09 9.88
CA GLU A 31 13.62 -14.64 8.56
C GLU A 31 14.19 -13.53 7.66
N ILE A 32 15.51 -13.39 7.68
CA ILE A 32 16.25 -12.44 6.85
C ILE A 32 16.49 -13.05 5.47
N THR A 33 16.08 -12.34 4.43
CA THR A 33 16.38 -12.68 3.03
C THR A 33 17.79 -12.19 2.69
N PRO A 34 18.76 -13.09 2.38
CA PRO A 34 20.19 -12.70 2.31
C PRO A 34 20.51 -11.57 1.33
N PHE A 35 19.82 -11.49 0.19
CA PHE A 35 20.07 -10.43 -0.80
C PHE A 35 19.62 -9.05 -0.32
N CYS A 36 18.74 -8.96 0.69
CA CYS A 36 18.31 -7.68 1.26
C CYS A 36 19.43 -6.98 2.03
N ASN A 37 20.44 -7.73 2.52
CA ASN A 37 21.61 -7.21 3.22
C ASN A 37 22.63 -6.57 2.25
N ASN A 38 22.19 -5.60 1.45
CA ASN A 38 23.00 -5.01 0.40
C ASN A 38 23.94 -3.93 0.98
N LYS A 39 25.24 -4.26 1.04
CA LYS A 39 26.30 -3.35 1.48
C LYS A 39 26.48 -2.11 0.59
N ASN A 40 25.93 -2.12 -0.62
CA ASN A 40 26.00 -0.99 -1.57
C ASN A 40 24.92 0.06 -1.33
N PHE A 41 24.01 -0.13 -0.37
CA PHE A 41 23.20 0.97 0.15
C PHE A 41 24.12 1.89 0.97
N SER A 42 24.83 2.78 0.29
CA SER A 42 25.65 3.83 0.89
C SER A 42 24.75 4.95 1.42
N SER A 43 23.92 4.64 2.40
CA SER A 43 22.92 5.53 2.97
C SER A 43 22.92 5.38 4.49
N ASN A 44 22.69 6.50 5.18
CA ASN A 44 22.46 6.51 6.63
C ASN A 44 21.20 5.72 7.02
N SER A 45 20.31 5.45 6.05
CA SER A 45 19.08 4.68 6.17
C SER A 45 19.23 3.21 5.75
N ARG A 46 20.46 2.68 5.70
CA ARG A 46 20.73 1.29 5.32
C ARG A 46 19.86 0.28 6.08
N THR A 47 19.77 0.37 7.40
CA THR A 47 18.95 -0.55 8.21
C THR A 47 17.48 -0.50 7.79
N GLN A 48 16.93 0.69 7.55
CA GLN A 48 15.55 0.86 7.09
C GLN A 48 15.33 0.24 5.71
N LEU A 49 16.32 0.36 4.81
CA LEU A 49 16.27 -0.26 3.48
C LEU A 49 16.33 -1.79 3.55
N GLU A 50 17.17 -2.35 4.43
CA GLU A 50 17.25 -3.79 4.67
C GLU A 50 15.91 -4.31 5.22
N GLU A 51 15.30 -3.62 6.18
CA GLU A 51 13.98 -3.95 6.74
C GLU A 51 12.88 -3.91 5.66
N ILE A 52 12.76 -2.80 4.92
CA ILE A 52 11.76 -2.65 3.85
C ILE A 52 11.91 -3.73 2.79
N CYS A 53 13.14 -4.10 2.42
CA CYS A 53 13.38 -5.18 1.48
C CYS A 53 12.87 -6.52 2.00
N ASN A 54 13.17 -6.87 3.26
CA ASN A 54 12.71 -8.12 3.86
C ASN A 54 11.18 -8.18 3.97
N ASP A 55 10.56 -7.09 4.43
CA ASP A 55 9.12 -6.99 4.54
C ASP A 55 8.45 -7.08 3.17
N PHE A 56 9.01 -6.43 2.15
CA PHE A 56 8.49 -6.51 0.79
C PHE A 56 8.55 -7.93 0.25
N VAL A 57 9.65 -8.64 0.45
CA VAL A 57 9.78 -10.05 0.03
C VAL A 57 8.73 -10.93 0.72
N ASN A 58 8.52 -10.76 2.02
CA ASN A 58 7.50 -11.51 2.75
C ASN A 58 6.09 -11.14 2.31
N LEU A 59 5.83 -9.86 2.05
CA LEU A 59 4.56 -9.39 1.50
C LEU A 59 4.27 -10.02 0.14
N VAL A 60 5.27 -10.15 -0.74
CA VAL A 60 5.11 -10.85 -2.03
C VAL A 60 4.70 -12.32 -1.83
N LYS A 61 5.33 -13.03 -0.89
CA LYS A 61 4.97 -14.43 -0.59
C LYS A 61 3.51 -14.54 -0.09
N TYR A 62 3.11 -13.68 0.85
CA TYR A 62 1.75 -13.70 1.39
C TYR A 62 0.70 -13.28 0.37
N THR A 63 0.98 -12.25 -0.43
CA THR A 63 0.09 -11.85 -1.52
C THR A 63 -0.10 -12.98 -2.54
N LYS A 64 0.98 -13.65 -2.97
CA LYS A 64 0.90 -14.83 -3.86
C LYS A 64 -0.04 -15.91 -3.33
N THR A 65 0.03 -16.18 -2.03
CA THR A 65 -0.86 -17.14 -1.39
C THR A 65 -2.31 -16.66 -1.42
N GLN A 66 -2.55 -15.38 -1.17
CA GLN A 66 -3.90 -14.78 -1.17
C GLN A 66 -4.55 -14.71 -2.54
N TYR A 67 -3.80 -14.41 -3.60
CA TYR A 67 -4.37 -14.31 -4.96
C TYR A 67 -4.30 -15.61 -5.77
N SER A 68 -3.73 -16.68 -5.22
CA SER A 68 -3.70 -17.99 -5.87
C SER A 68 -5.12 -18.43 -6.26
N GLY A 69 -5.29 -18.80 -7.53
CA GLY A 69 -6.60 -19.19 -8.08
C GLY A 69 -7.58 -18.04 -8.37
N LYS A 70 -7.20 -16.78 -8.13
CA LYS A 70 -8.01 -15.61 -8.50
C LYS A 70 -7.87 -15.26 -9.98
N SER A 71 -8.79 -14.42 -10.47
CA SER A 71 -8.72 -13.90 -11.84
C SER A 71 -7.49 -13.00 -12.05
N SER A 72 -7.06 -12.84 -13.30
CA SER A 72 -5.95 -11.94 -13.65
C SER A 72 -6.21 -10.49 -13.20
N THR A 73 -7.46 -10.03 -13.30
CA THR A 73 -7.88 -8.69 -12.87
C THR A 73 -7.76 -8.51 -11.36
N GLU A 74 -8.10 -9.52 -10.57
CA GLU A 74 -7.92 -9.47 -9.12
C GLU A 74 -6.45 -9.51 -8.73
N MET A 75 -5.69 -10.41 -9.36
CA MET A 75 -4.24 -10.52 -9.19
C MET A 75 -3.55 -9.17 -9.46
N ASP A 76 -3.93 -8.47 -10.53
CA ASP A 76 -3.36 -7.16 -10.85
C ASP A 76 -3.62 -6.09 -9.78
N LYS A 77 -4.72 -6.17 -9.02
CA LYS A 77 -4.94 -5.26 -7.88
C LYS A 77 -3.94 -5.51 -6.76
N TYR A 78 -3.59 -6.77 -6.48
CA TYR A 78 -2.52 -7.10 -5.52
C TYR A 78 -1.17 -6.58 -6.01
N HIS A 79 -0.89 -6.67 -7.31
CA HIS A 79 0.34 -6.10 -7.89
C HIS A 79 0.40 -4.57 -7.76
N GLN A 80 -0.71 -3.88 -7.99
CA GLN A 80 -0.81 -2.44 -7.77
C GLN A 80 -0.59 -2.09 -6.29
N PHE A 81 -1.18 -2.85 -5.37
CA PHE A 81 -0.96 -2.70 -3.94
C PHE A 81 0.51 -2.89 -3.55
N LEU A 82 1.17 -3.96 -4.03
CA LEU A 82 2.60 -4.21 -3.79
C LEU A 82 3.46 -3.04 -4.27
N ASN A 83 3.16 -2.52 -5.47
CA ASN A 83 3.89 -1.38 -6.01
C ASN A 83 3.66 -0.10 -5.19
N TYR A 84 2.43 0.16 -4.75
CA TYR A 84 2.12 1.26 -3.83
C TYR A 84 2.91 1.11 -2.52
N TRP A 85 2.81 -0.06 -1.89
CA TRP A 85 3.35 -0.33 -0.56
C TRP A 85 4.85 -0.02 -0.50
N ILE A 86 5.63 -0.58 -1.44
CA ILE A 86 7.09 -0.39 -1.45
C ILE A 86 7.48 1.07 -1.72
N ASN A 87 6.76 1.75 -2.61
CA ASN A 87 6.99 3.17 -2.89
C ASN A 87 6.68 4.04 -1.67
N TYR A 88 5.57 3.77 -0.98
CA TYR A 88 5.20 4.50 0.24
C TYR A 88 6.25 4.32 1.35
N LYS A 89 6.66 3.07 1.63
CA LYS A 89 7.67 2.80 2.66
C LYS A 89 9.00 3.47 2.38
N LEU A 90 9.41 3.56 1.11
CA LEU A 90 10.60 4.32 0.72
C LEU A 90 10.40 5.83 0.84
N SER A 91 9.22 6.35 0.50
CA SER A 91 8.93 7.79 0.46
C SER A 91 9.02 8.49 1.81
N VAL A 92 8.88 7.74 2.91
CA VAL A 92 8.98 8.26 4.28
C VAL A 92 10.42 8.25 4.81
N ILE A 93 11.38 7.74 4.05
CA ILE A 93 12.80 7.83 4.39
C ILE A 93 13.33 9.22 4.03
N SER A 94 14.15 9.81 4.90
CA SER A 94 14.70 11.17 4.73
C SER A 94 15.49 11.38 3.44
N ASP A 95 16.24 10.38 2.97
CA ASP A 95 17.05 10.42 1.75
C ASP A 95 16.37 9.70 0.56
N TYR A 96 15.04 9.58 0.57
CA TYR A 96 14.24 8.91 -0.47
C TYR A 96 14.69 9.21 -1.90
N ASN A 97 14.91 10.47 -2.24
CA ASN A 97 15.26 10.87 -3.61
C ASN A 97 16.63 10.34 -4.06
N GLU A 98 17.55 10.10 -3.13
CA GLU A 98 18.90 9.62 -3.40
C GLU A 98 18.91 8.09 -3.51
N ILE A 99 18.10 7.41 -2.71
CA ILE A 99 18.14 5.94 -2.56
C ILE A 99 17.19 5.19 -3.50
N LYS A 100 16.06 5.79 -3.91
CA LYS A 100 14.95 5.07 -4.55
C LYS A 100 15.36 4.28 -5.79
N SER A 101 16.12 4.89 -6.71
CA SER A 101 16.47 4.25 -7.96
C SER A 101 17.45 3.09 -7.77
N ALA A 102 18.41 3.24 -6.85
CA ALA A 102 19.32 2.16 -6.48
C ALA A 102 18.55 1.00 -5.84
N PHE A 103 17.58 1.30 -4.97
CA PHE A 103 16.73 0.30 -4.33
C PHE A 103 15.87 -0.47 -5.34
N PHE A 104 15.14 0.20 -6.23
CA PHE A 104 14.34 -0.48 -7.26
C PHE A 104 15.20 -1.31 -8.22
N LYS A 105 16.40 -0.83 -8.58
CA LYS A 105 17.36 -1.61 -9.36
C LYS A 105 17.80 -2.88 -8.63
N HIS A 106 18.04 -2.78 -7.32
CA HIS A 106 18.39 -3.92 -6.48
C HIS A 106 17.27 -4.97 -6.42
N ILE A 107 16.04 -4.54 -6.14
CA ILE A 107 14.86 -5.42 -6.11
C ILE A 107 14.67 -6.14 -7.45
N LYS A 108 14.75 -5.41 -8.56
CA LYS A 108 14.60 -5.98 -9.91
C LYS A 108 15.68 -7.02 -10.23
N SER A 109 16.93 -6.71 -9.91
CA SER A 109 18.07 -7.61 -10.15
C SER A 109 17.97 -8.92 -9.35
N ASN A 110 17.26 -8.92 -8.23
CA ASN A 110 17.12 -10.08 -7.35
C ASN A 110 15.70 -10.70 -7.38
N SER A 111 14.85 -10.26 -8.32
CA SER A 111 13.44 -10.67 -8.41
C SER A 111 13.22 -12.18 -8.42
N GLN A 112 14.07 -12.93 -9.11
CA GLN A 112 13.99 -14.39 -9.19
C GLN A 112 14.02 -15.09 -7.81
N SER A 113 14.59 -14.44 -6.79
CA SER A 113 14.66 -15.00 -5.42
C SER A 113 13.32 -15.02 -4.69
N PHE A 114 12.36 -14.18 -5.09
CA PHE A 114 11.05 -14.06 -4.43
C PHE A 114 9.86 -14.04 -5.40
N ASP A 115 10.13 -13.90 -6.69
CA ASP A 115 9.18 -13.95 -7.80
C ASP A 115 9.75 -14.79 -8.95
N PRO A 116 9.89 -16.12 -8.76
CA PRO A 116 10.52 -17.00 -9.75
C PRO A 116 9.74 -17.12 -11.07
N GLU A 117 8.42 -16.90 -11.03
CA GLU A 117 7.56 -16.88 -12.22
C GLU A 117 7.57 -15.51 -12.93
N TYR A 118 8.26 -14.50 -12.38
CA TYR A 118 8.33 -13.14 -12.93
C TYR A 118 6.96 -12.47 -13.09
N GLU A 119 5.98 -12.77 -12.23
CA GLU A 119 4.63 -12.20 -12.27
C GLU A 119 4.63 -10.67 -12.01
N LEU A 120 5.60 -10.21 -11.22
CA LEU A 120 5.80 -8.81 -10.85
C LEU A 120 6.69 -8.05 -11.83
N LYS A 121 7.19 -8.73 -12.87
CA LYS A 121 8.07 -8.12 -13.88
C LYS A 121 7.37 -6.92 -14.51
N TYR A 122 8.06 -5.78 -14.50
CA TYR A 122 7.56 -4.47 -14.96
C TYR A 122 6.37 -3.88 -14.16
N LYS A 123 5.83 -4.59 -13.17
CA LYS A 123 4.74 -4.10 -12.30
C LYS A 123 5.28 -3.31 -11.11
N ILE A 124 6.45 -3.69 -10.60
CA ILE A 124 7.14 -2.99 -9.50
C ILE A 124 8.10 -1.93 -10.06
N LYS A 125 7.78 -0.66 -9.82
CA LYS A 125 8.43 0.51 -10.42
C LYS A 125 8.25 1.76 -9.55
N GLU A 126 9.13 2.72 -9.75
CA GLU A 126 9.07 4.01 -9.07
C GLU A 126 7.77 4.76 -9.41
N ILE A 127 7.08 5.25 -8.39
CA ILE A 127 5.90 6.11 -8.51
C ILE A 127 6.31 7.54 -8.20
N ASN A 128 5.77 8.51 -8.94
CA ASN A 128 6.00 9.92 -8.63
C ASN A 128 5.45 10.25 -7.22
N ILE A 129 6.22 10.99 -6.43
CA ILE A 129 5.87 11.35 -5.04
C ILE A 129 4.49 12.01 -4.92
N LYS A 130 4.06 12.78 -5.92
CA LYS A 130 2.71 13.36 -5.98
C LYS A 130 1.64 12.27 -5.90
N TYR A 131 1.78 11.20 -6.68
CA TYR A 131 0.82 10.10 -6.70
C TYR A 131 0.93 9.23 -5.45
N ILE A 132 2.13 9.03 -4.91
CA ILE A 132 2.31 8.36 -3.61
C ILE A 132 1.53 9.10 -2.51
N ASN A 133 1.64 10.42 -2.46
CA ASN A 133 0.93 11.24 -1.47
C ASN A 133 -0.59 11.15 -1.63
N ASN A 134 -1.08 11.04 -2.87
CA ASN A 134 -2.51 10.84 -3.14
C ASN A 134 -2.95 9.45 -2.70
N MET A 135 -2.23 8.41 -3.11
CA MET A 135 -2.48 7.04 -2.66
C MET A 135 -2.49 6.93 -1.12
N ASN A 136 -1.56 7.58 -0.43
CA ASN A 136 -1.51 7.55 1.04
C ASN A 136 -2.73 8.20 1.69
N LYS A 137 -3.25 9.31 1.14
CA LYS A 137 -4.50 9.93 1.62
C LYS A 137 -5.69 8.96 1.52
N LEU A 138 -5.77 8.21 0.43
CA LEU A 138 -6.80 7.17 0.26
C LEU A 138 -6.57 6.01 1.22
N TYR A 139 -5.33 5.50 1.32
CA TYR A 139 -4.95 4.44 2.26
C TYR A 139 -5.38 4.81 3.69
N ASP A 140 -5.05 6.01 4.16
CA ASP A 140 -5.39 6.48 5.50
C ASP A 140 -6.91 6.55 5.71
N LEU A 141 -7.66 6.99 4.70
CA LEU A 141 -9.13 7.05 4.75
C LEU A 141 -9.75 5.65 4.85
N TYR A 142 -9.36 4.72 3.98
CA TYR A 142 -9.85 3.34 4.00
C TYR A 142 -9.46 2.62 5.30
N LYS A 143 -8.19 2.74 5.71
CA LYS A 143 -7.68 2.11 6.93
C LYS A 143 -8.42 2.59 8.17
N HIS A 144 -8.54 3.91 8.33
CA HIS A 144 -9.29 4.49 9.44
C HIS A 144 -10.70 3.89 9.48
N TYR A 145 -11.43 3.88 8.35
CA TYR A 145 -12.77 3.27 8.26
C TYR A 145 -12.81 1.79 8.67
N LEU A 146 -11.85 0.99 8.21
CA LEU A 146 -11.78 -0.44 8.53
C LEU A 146 -11.45 -0.67 10.02
N ASP A 147 -10.60 0.17 10.60
CA ASP A 147 -10.30 0.11 12.04
C ASP A 147 -11.58 0.30 12.86
N LEU A 148 -12.46 1.25 12.51
CA LEU A 148 -13.79 1.43 13.14
C LEU A 148 -14.64 0.17 13.09
N LYS A 149 -14.66 -0.49 11.92
CA LYS A 149 -15.47 -1.70 11.71
C LYS A 149 -15.01 -2.83 12.63
N THR A 150 -13.72 -2.88 12.95
CA THR A 150 -13.12 -3.93 13.78
C THR A 150 -13.08 -3.60 15.28
N SER A 151 -13.06 -2.32 15.66
CA SER A 151 -13.11 -1.89 17.06
C SER A 151 -14.54 -1.98 17.60
N GLY A 152 -14.85 -3.06 18.31
CA GLY A 152 -16.14 -3.20 19.00
C GLY A 152 -16.38 -2.10 20.04
N GLU A 153 -17.58 -1.55 20.02
CA GLU A 153 -18.27 -0.70 21.02
C GLU A 153 -17.93 0.81 21.18
N GLU A 154 -19.02 1.57 20.98
CA GLU A 154 -19.50 2.89 21.44
C GLU A 154 -18.58 4.00 22.00
N TYR A 155 -17.42 3.73 22.59
CA TYR A 155 -16.71 4.75 23.38
C TYR A 155 -15.73 5.64 22.62
N GLN A 156 -15.49 5.38 21.33
CA GLN A 156 -14.63 6.21 20.47
C GLN A 156 -15.37 6.84 19.30
N LYS A 157 -16.69 6.71 19.23
CA LYS A 157 -17.48 7.07 18.04
C LYS A 157 -17.29 8.54 17.64
N ASP A 158 -17.30 9.47 18.58
CA ASP A 158 -17.21 10.91 18.26
C ASP A 158 -15.80 11.34 17.82
N THR A 159 -14.76 10.94 18.55
CA THR A 159 -13.36 11.20 18.17
C THR A 159 -13.02 10.50 16.85
N PHE A 160 -13.50 9.28 16.68
CA PHE A 160 -13.30 8.51 15.45
C PHE A 160 -14.02 9.16 14.26
N ILE A 161 -15.31 9.53 14.41
CA ILE A 161 -16.09 10.21 13.37
C ILE A 161 -15.43 11.54 13.01
N THR A 162 -14.92 12.27 14.00
CA THR A 162 -14.17 13.51 13.78
C THR A 162 -12.92 13.22 12.95
N GLY A 163 -12.11 12.23 13.33
CA GLY A 163 -10.94 11.81 12.56
C GLY A 163 -11.28 11.29 11.15
N PHE A 164 -12.43 10.64 10.97
CA PHE A 164 -12.92 10.20 9.67
C PHE A 164 -13.29 11.40 8.78
N LYS A 165 -14.04 12.36 9.32
CA LYS A 165 -14.39 13.62 8.63
C LYS A 165 -13.14 14.39 8.22
N GLU A 166 -12.17 14.51 9.12
CA GLU A 166 -10.90 15.19 8.82
C GLU A 166 -10.14 14.51 7.68
N LYS A 167 -10.02 13.17 7.70
CA LYS A 167 -9.36 12.42 6.61
C LYS A 167 -10.13 12.55 5.30
N TYR A 168 -11.44 12.41 5.33
CA TYR A 168 -12.30 12.58 4.15
C TYR A 168 -12.14 13.98 3.55
N ASN A 169 -12.19 15.03 4.38
CA ASN A 169 -12.02 16.41 3.94
C ASN A 169 -10.65 16.64 3.29
N LYS A 170 -9.56 16.05 3.84
CA LYS A 170 -8.23 16.12 3.21
C LYS A 170 -8.21 15.48 1.81
N VAL A 171 -8.90 14.36 1.61
CA VAL A 171 -9.02 13.74 0.28
C VAL A 171 -9.87 14.60 -0.64
N LEU A 172 -10.99 15.15 -0.15
CA LEU A 172 -11.88 16.02 -0.90
C LEU A 172 -11.20 17.32 -1.35
N GLU A 173 -10.50 18.00 -0.45
CA GLU A 173 -9.70 19.20 -0.75
C GLU A 173 -8.66 18.90 -1.83
N GLN A 174 -7.95 17.77 -1.72
CA GLN A 174 -6.98 17.36 -2.72
C GLN A 174 -7.63 17.04 -4.08
N CYS A 175 -8.83 16.49 -4.10
CA CYS A 175 -9.60 16.28 -5.32
C CYS A 175 -9.97 17.62 -5.98
N ILE A 176 -10.52 18.57 -5.21
CA ILE A 176 -10.97 19.88 -5.71
C ILE A 176 -9.79 20.74 -6.18
N ILE A 177 -8.75 20.87 -5.35
CA ILE A 177 -7.61 21.78 -5.61
C ILE A 177 -6.58 21.12 -6.53
N GLY A 178 -6.34 19.82 -6.38
CA GLY A 178 -5.33 19.10 -7.15
C GLY A 178 -5.77 18.68 -8.54
N GLY A 179 -7.08 18.65 -8.80
CA GLY A 179 -7.67 18.42 -10.13
C GLY A 179 -7.37 17.05 -10.75
N GLU A 180 -6.96 16.06 -9.97
CA GLU A 180 -6.68 14.72 -10.49
C GLU A 180 -7.98 13.91 -10.58
N TYR A 181 -8.57 13.88 -11.77
CA TYR A 181 -9.88 13.26 -12.02
C TYR A 181 -9.98 11.82 -11.51
N LYS A 182 -8.97 10.97 -11.75
CA LYS A 182 -8.97 9.58 -11.27
C LYS A 182 -8.93 9.45 -9.75
N PHE A 183 -8.20 10.35 -9.10
CA PHE A 183 -8.15 10.41 -7.64
C PHE A 183 -9.52 10.79 -7.07
N CYS A 184 -10.20 11.77 -7.68
CA CYS A 184 -11.57 12.14 -7.34
C CYS A 184 -12.56 10.99 -7.51
N ILE A 185 -12.51 10.27 -8.63
CA ILE A 185 -13.36 9.08 -8.85
C ILE A 185 -13.16 8.04 -7.74
N SER A 186 -11.93 7.86 -7.26
CA SER A 186 -11.69 6.91 -6.18
C SER A 186 -12.26 7.34 -4.83
N LEU A 187 -12.39 8.64 -4.58
CA LEU A 187 -13.15 9.13 -3.42
C LEU A 187 -14.64 8.83 -3.55
N GLU A 188 -15.21 8.98 -4.75
CA GLU A 188 -16.61 8.61 -5.01
C GLU A 188 -16.84 7.11 -4.78
N LYS A 189 -15.95 6.26 -5.30
CA LYS A 189 -16.00 4.80 -5.09
C LYS A 189 -15.83 4.41 -3.63
N PHE A 190 -14.98 5.11 -2.88
CA PHE A 190 -14.90 4.94 -1.44
C PHE A 190 -16.26 5.24 -0.77
N MET A 191 -16.95 6.30 -1.17
CA MET A 191 -18.27 6.64 -0.62
C MET A 191 -19.34 5.62 -0.98
N GLU A 192 -19.30 5.05 -2.17
CA GLU A 192 -20.18 3.93 -2.57
C GLU A 192 -19.93 2.70 -1.71
N TYR A 193 -18.67 2.34 -1.50
CA TYR A 193 -18.25 1.25 -0.61
C TYR A 193 -18.76 1.48 0.82
N TYR A 194 -18.50 2.65 1.40
CA TYR A 194 -18.96 3.05 2.74
C TYR A 194 -20.49 2.93 2.89
N LYS A 195 -21.25 3.45 1.92
CA LYS A 195 -22.73 3.41 1.96
C LYS A 195 -23.25 1.98 1.87
N THR A 196 -22.66 1.17 0.99
CA THR A 196 -23.04 -0.24 0.79
C THR A 196 -22.79 -1.04 2.06
N ASP A 197 -21.59 -0.96 2.62
CA ASP A 197 -21.19 -1.68 3.84
C ASP A 197 -22.03 -1.28 5.07
N LYS A 198 -22.32 0.03 5.22
CA LYS A 198 -23.24 0.52 6.25
C LYS A 198 -24.65 -0.06 6.10
N SER A 199 -25.16 -0.15 4.86
CA SER A 199 -26.50 -0.68 4.60
C SER A 199 -26.63 -2.19 4.87
N SER A 200 -25.56 -2.96 4.69
CA SER A 200 -25.53 -4.40 5.02
C SER A 200 -25.45 -4.69 6.52
N THR A 201 -24.99 -3.72 7.32
CA THR A 201 -24.84 -3.86 8.78
C THR A 201 -26.10 -3.42 9.55
N THR A 202 -27.09 -2.82 8.87
CA THR A 202 -28.35 -2.32 9.48
C THR A 202 -29.56 -3.23 9.19
N LYS A 203 -29.33 -4.49 8.78
CA LYS A 203 -30.35 -5.53 8.60
C LYS A 203 -30.16 -6.62 9.63
#